data_AF-A0A3B1DMR7-F1
#
_entry.id   AF-A0A3B1DMR7-F1
#
_cell.length_a   1.000
_cell.length_b   1.000
_cell.length_c   1.000
_cell.angle_alpha   90.00
_cell.angle_beta   90.00
_cell.angle_gamma   90.00
#
_symmetry.space_group_name_H-M   'P 1'
#
loop_
_entity.id
_entity.type
_entity.pdbx_description
1 polymer ?
#
loop_
_entity_poly.entity_id
_entity_poly.type
_entity_poly.pdbx_seq_one_letter_code
_entity_poly.pdbx_strand_id
1 'polypeptide(L)'
;GISGFESSANFVEEQAEGVFPKTLRNMWIAVAVLNPAIALLALSLIPIDSIGEHSEALLAHMGSESAGTWMATAISIDAGLVLSGAVLTSFIGVNGLARRMTLDRCLPRFFLKTNRRGTTHRIIIAFFLLTVSVLLITKGDLKALAGVYTISFLGVMILFGIGNILLKVKRAKLPRPVNASWVAVLLGIAAVTAGLIGNAVLNPPYLAVFLEYFIPAVLFLSIMLGRIAILKAGLFLMRATVASLVRPMSAFSRWIREKIDEINSQQVVFFTRGDNPENLNNAMLYIRRNEHTNRAKIVTVVKSRDEVPPELDAHLKFLDEAYPDIDVEFVIVEGKFGPNLILKLSKQWNIPVNLMFIGSPGDRFPYDLAELGGVRLII
;
A
#
# COMPACT_ATOMS: atom_id res chain seq x y z
N GLY A 1 1.99 -29.27 37.86
CA GLY A 1 2.20 -28.25 36.81
C GLY A 1 3.55 -27.59 36.97
N ILE A 2 4.22 -27.23 35.86
CA ILE A 2 5.53 -26.53 35.84
C ILE A 2 5.40 -25.22 35.06
N SER A 3 4.19 -24.71 34.92
CA SER A 3 3.86 -23.68 33.94
C SER A 3 3.45 -22.40 34.68
N GLY A 4 3.94 -21.24 34.22
CA GLY A 4 3.89 -19.97 34.94
C GLY A 4 5.25 -19.33 35.25
N PHE A 5 6.37 -20.05 35.07
CA PHE A 5 7.71 -19.46 35.18
C PHE A 5 7.97 -18.40 34.10
N GLU A 6 7.44 -18.64 32.90
CA GLU A 6 7.46 -17.72 31.75
C GLU A 6 6.66 -16.45 32.02
N SER A 7 5.53 -16.58 32.72
CA SER A 7 4.67 -15.44 33.06
C SER A 7 5.36 -14.48 34.02
N SER A 8 6.19 -14.99 34.94
CA SER A 8 6.99 -14.14 35.85
C SER A 8 7.98 -13.25 35.09
N ALA A 9 8.54 -13.76 33.98
CA ALA A 9 9.49 -13.00 33.15
C ALA A 9 8.83 -11.83 32.42
N ASN A 10 7.53 -11.90 32.13
CA ASN A 10 6.80 -10.83 31.41
C ASN A 10 6.66 -9.53 32.20
N PHE A 11 6.77 -9.59 33.53
CA PHE A 11 6.63 -8.43 34.42
C PHE A 11 7.89 -8.19 35.26
N VAL A 12 9.03 -8.73 34.83
CA VAL A 12 10.31 -8.58 35.54
C VAL A 12 10.69 -7.12 35.74
N GLU A 13 10.32 -6.23 34.81
CA GLU A 13 10.57 -4.78 34.88
C GLU A 13 9.71 -4.05 35.91
N GLU A 14 8.60 -4.67 36.35
CA GLU A 14 7.71 -4.13 37.38
C GLU A 14 8.07 -4.66 38.78
N GLN A 15 9.01 -5.61 38.86
CA GLN A 15 9.48 -6.20 40.12
C GLN A 15 10.65 -5.41 40.71
N ALA A 16 10.72 -5.38 42.04
CA ALA A 16 11.87 -4.83 42.74
C ALA A 16 13.15 -5.65 42.49
N GLU A 17 14.31 -5.02 42.63
CA GLU A 17 15.61 -5.65 42.38
C GLU A 17 15.82 -6.90 43.25
N GLY A 18 16.30 -7.99 42.63
CA GLY A 18 16.56 -9.27 43.31
C GLY A 18 15.30 -10.08 43.69
N VAL A 19 14.09 -9.62 43.40
CA VAL A 19 12.85 -10.39 43.64
C VAL A 19 12.69 -11.52 42.63
N PHE A 20 12.98 -11.27 41.35
CA PHE A 20 12.79 -12.25 40.28
C PHE A 20 13.49 -13.61 40.53
N PRO A 21 14.77 -13.67 40.92
CA PRO A 21 15.41 -14.95 41.27
C PRO A 21 14.76 -15.66 42.46
N LYS A 22 14.28 -14.90 43.47
CA LYS A 22 13.59 -15.46 44.64
C LYS A 22 12.24 -16.06 44.24
N THR A 23 11.51 -15.39 43.36
CA THR A 23 10.24 -15.88 42.80
C THR A 23 10.44 -17.21 42.09
N LEU A 24 11.41 -17.30 41.17
CA LEU A 24 11.70 -18.55 40.45
C LEU A 24 12.10 -19.69 41.41
N ARG A 25 12.96 -19.41 42.39
CA ARG A 25 13.37 -20.41 43.38
C ARG A 25 12.19 -20.91 44.22
N ASN A 26 11.37 -20.02 44.73
CA ASN A 26 10.24 -20.38 45.59
C ASN A 26 9.17 -21.14 44.81
N MET A 27 8.89 -20.74 43.56
CA MET A 27 7.99 -21.48 42.67
C MET A 27 8.53 -22.89 42.39
N TRP A 28 9.83 -23.03 42.13
CA TRP A 28 10.43 -24.34 41.89
C TRP A 28 10.33 -25.26 43.10
N ILE A 29 10.61 -24.74 44.31
CA ILE A 29 10.45 -25.50 45.56
C ILE A 29 8.99 -25.94 45.75
N ALA A 30 8.03 -25.02 45.56
CA ALA A 30 6.61 -25.33 45.69
C ALA A 30 6.19 -26.44 44.71
N VAL A 31 6.60 -26.36 43.44
CA VAL A 31 6.31 -27.37 42.41
C VAL A 31 6.97 -28.72 42.73
N ALA A 32 8.22 -28.71 43.19
CA ALA A 32 8.98 -29.92 43.53
C ALA A 32 8.42 -30.66 44.75
N VAL A 33 7.74 -29.96 45.67
CA VAL A 33 7.11 -30.57 46.85
C VAL A 33 5.65 -30.93 46.58
N LEU A 34 4.86 -30.01 46.03
CA LEU A 34 3.41 -30.19 45.88
C LEU A 34 3.06 -31.24 44.82
N ASN A 35 3.72 -31.25 43.65
CA ASN A 35 3.36 -32.20 42.59
C ASN A 35 3.60 -33.67 43.04
N PRO A 36 4.75 -34.05 43.62
CA PRO A 36 4.95 -35.40 44.13
C PRO A 36 4.04 -35.73 45.30
N ALA A 37 3.77 -34.79 46.20
CA ALA A 37 2.85 -35.00 47.32
C ALA A 37 1.42 -35.30 46.84
N ILE A 38 0.91 -34.52 45.88
CA ILE A 38 -0.41 -34.77 45.28
C ILE A 38 -0.44 -36.12 44.55
N ALA A 39 0.61 -36.46 43.80
CA ALA A 39 0.70 -37.76 43.12
C ALA A 39 0.71 -38.93 44.10
N LEU A 40 1.47 -38.81 45.20
CA LEU A 40 1.52 -39.82 46.26
C LEU A 40 0.15 -39.99 46.93
N LEU A 41 -0.53 -38.88 47.25
CA LEU A 41 -1.88 -38.91 47.83
C LEU A 41 -2.88 -39.55 46.86
N ALA A 42 -2.81 -39.22 45.56
CA ALA A 42 -3.69 -39.79 44.55
C ALA A 42 -3.54 -41.31 44.46
N LEU A 43 -2.29 -41.81 44.41
CA LEU A 43 -1.99 -43.25 44.39
C LEU A 43 -2.31 -43.98 45.70
N SER A 44 -2.35 -43.25 46.83
CA SER A 44 -2.67 -43.83 48.14
C SER A 44 -4.17 -43.93 48.39
N LEU A 45 -4.96 -43.03 47.79
CA LEU A 45 -6.40 -42.93 48.01
C LEU A 45 -7.22 -43.63 46.91
N ILE A 46 -6.72 -43.68 45.68
CA ILE A 46 -7.48 -44.11 44.51
C ILE A 46 -6.74 -45.25 43.79
N PRO A 47 -7.42 -46.38 43.47
CA PRO A 47 -6.89 -47.43 42.61
C PRO A 47 -6.43 -46.90 41.24
N ILE A 48 -5.29 -47.36 40.73
CA ILE A 48 -4.65 -46.82 39.51
C ILE A 48 -5.57 -46.87 38.29
N ASP A 49 -6.40 -47.90 38.21
CA ASP A 49 -7.37 -48.14 37.15
C ASP A 49 -8.51 -47.10 37.12
N SER A 50 -8.92 -46.53 38.27
CA SER A 50 -10.00 -45.55 38.34
C SER A 50 -9.54 -44.09 38.25
N ILE A 51 -8.23 -43.81 38.33
CA ILE A 51 -7.66 -42.46 38.19
C ILE A 51 -7.97 -41.85 36.81
N GLY A 52 -7.98 -42.68 35.75
CA GLY A 52 -8.24 -42.22 34.39
C GLY A 52 -9.65 -41.67 34.18
N GLU A 53 -10.64 -42.23 34.88
CA GLU A 53 -12.05 -41.88 34.74
C GLU A 53 -12.41 -40.52 35.36
N HIS A 54 -11.70 -40.12 36.42
CA HIS A 54 -11.95 -38.88 37.16
C HIS A 54 -10.90 -37.79 36.91
N SER A 55 -10.19 -37.87 35.78
CA SER A 55 -9.02 -37.04 35.46
C SER A 55 -9.26 -35.52 35.46
N GLU A 56 -10.49 -35.05 35.17
CA GLU A 56 -10.83 -33.62 35.12
C GLU A 56 -11.02 -32.99 36.51
N ALA A 57 -11.47 -33.76 37.50
CA ALA A 57 -11.79 -33.28 38.86
C ALA A 57 -11.12 -34.14 39.93
N LEU A 58 -9.91 -34.64 39.65
CA LEU A 58 -9.21 -35.62 40.50
C LEU A 58 -9.05 -35.15 41.95
N LEU A 59 -8.72 -33.88 42.18
CA LEU A 59 -8.57 -33.33 43.54
C LEU A 59 -9.88 -33.31 44.34
N ALA A 60 -11.00 -32.99 43.68
CA ALA A 60 -12.30 -33.00 44.34
C ALA A 60 -12.73 -34.44 44.66
N HIS A 61 -12.46 -35.39 43.75
CA HIS A 61 -12.71 -36.81 43.99
C HIS A 61 -11.85 -37.35 45.14
N MET A 62 -10.54 -37.05 45.16
CA MET A 62 -9.66 -37.37 46.30
C MET A 62 -10.17 -36.79 47.62
N GLY A 63 -10.69 -35.56 47.59
CA GLY A 63 -11.32 -34.94 48.75
C GLY A 63 -12.56 -35.69 49.23
N SER A 64 -13.41 -36.17 48.32
CA SER A 64 -14.58 -36.99 48.64
C SER A 64 -14.19 -38.32 49.30
N GLU A 65 -13.21 -39.01 48.74
CA GLU A 65 -12.75 -40.30 49.28
C GLU A 65 -12.06 -40.14 50.64
N SER A 66 -11.30 -39.05 50.83
CA SER A 66 -10.56 -38.82 52.07
C SER A 66 -11.41 -38.30 53.22
N ALA A 67 -12.33 -37.36 52.97
CA ALA A 67 -13.04 -36.63 54.04
C ALA A 67 -14.52 -36.40 53.74
N GLY A 68 -15.06 -36.97 52.67
CA GLY A 68 -16.47 -36.85 52.27
C GLY A 68 -16.79 -35.62 51.43
N THR A 69 -18.06 -35.48 51.08
CA THR A 69 -18.56 -34.51 50.09
C THR A 69 -18.30 -33.04 50.44
N TRP A 70 -18.17 -32.70 51.73
CA TRP A 70 -17.87 -31.33 52.15
C TRP A 70 -16.48 -30.89 51.67
N MET A 71 -15.48 -31.77 51.75
CA MET A 71 -14.10 -31.48 51.33
C MET A 71 -14.04 -31.35 49.81
N ALA A 72 -14.73 -32.22 49.09
CA ALA A 72 -14.88 -32.12 47.64
C ALA A 72 -15.49 -30.77 47.21
N THR A 73 -16.51 -30.29 47.93
CA THR A 73 -17.15 -29.00 47.67
C THR A 73 -16.20 -27.83 47.96
N ALA A 74 -15.48 -27.86 49.09
CA ALA A 74 -14.51 -26.83 49.44
C ALA A 74 -13.39 -26.74 48.40
N ILE A 75 -12.82 -27.88 47.99
CA ILE A 75 -11.79 -27.97 46.94
C ILE A 75 -12.32 -27.44 45.61
N SER A 76 -13.56 -27.76 45.24
CA SER A 76 -14.16 -27.30 43.99
C SER A 76 -14.35 -25.78 43.96
N ILE A 77 -14.78 -25.18 45.08
CA ILE A 77 -14.91 -23.72 45.22
C ILE A 77 -13.53 -23.06 45.11
N ASP A 78 -12.53 -23.57 45.84
CA ASP A 78 -11.16 -23.06 45.80
C ASP A 78 -10.57 -23.16 44.38
N ALA A 79 -10.70 -24.32 43.73
CA ALA A 79 -10.26 -24.53 42.36
C ALA A 79 -10.93 -23.54 41.38
N GLY A 80 -12.23 -23.28 41.54
CA GLY A 80 -12.95 -22.27 40.75
C GLY A 80 -12.41 -20.85 40.95
N LEU A 81 -12.10 -20.46 42.19
CA LEU A 81 -11.49 -19.16 42.50
C LEU A 81 -10.08 -19.02 41.92
N VAL A 82 -9.24 -20.05 42.08
CA VAL A 82 -7.86 -20.07 41.57
C VAL A 82 -7.83 -20.04 40.05
N LEU A 83 -8.68 -20.82 39.37
CA LEU A 83 -8.80 -20.82 37.91
C LEU A 83 -9.31 -19.47 37.39
N SER A 84 -10.26 -18.83 38.09
CA SER A 84 -10.71 -17.46 37.76
C SER A 84 -9.57 -16.45 37.88
N GLY A 85 -8.72 -16.57 38.91
CA GLY A 85 -7.51 -15.77 39.06
C GLY A 85 -6.50 -15.98 37.92
N ALA A 86 -6.33 -17.22 37.45
CA ALA A 86 -5.48 -17.53 36.31
C ALA A 86 -5.99 -16.89 35.00
N VAL A 87 -7.31 -16.88 34.79
CA VAL A 87 -7.94 -16.19 33.65
C VAL A 87 -7.68 -14.68 33.74
N LEU A 88 -7.91 -14.05 34.90
CA LEU A 88 -7.65 -12.62 35.09
C LEU A 88 -6.18 -12.26 34.83
N THR A 89 -5.25 -13.09 35.33
CA THR A 89 -3.80 -12.92 35.10
C THR A 89 -3.45 -12.99 33.61
N SER A 90 -4.11 -13.88 32.86
CA SER A 90 -3.91 -13.99 31.41
C SER A 90 -4.35 -12.72 30.66
N PHE A 91 -5.46 -12.11 31.07
CA PHE A 91 -5.91 -10.82 30.51
C PHE A 91 -4.91 -9.69 30.77
N ILE A 92 -4.34 -9.62 31.98
CA ILE A 92 -3.32 -8.62 32.33
C ILE A 92 -2.04 -8.87 31.51
N GLY A 93 -1.59 -10.13 31.42
CA GLY A 93 -0.44 -10.57 30.63
C GLY A 93 -0.51 -10.20 29.16
N VAL A 94 -1.59 -10.61 28.48
CA VAL A 94 -1.79 -10.32 27.06
C VAL A 94 -1.93 -8.82 26.82
N ASN A 95 -2.60 -8.10 27.73
CA ASN A 95 -2.71 -6.65 27.61
C ASN A 95 -1.34 -5.95 27.67
N GLY A 96 -0.47 -6.36 28.61
CA GLY A 96 0.89 -5.86 28.72
C GLY A 96 1.74 -6.18 27.47
N LEU A 97 1.73 -7.44 27.04
CA LEU A 97 2.49 -7.91 25.88
C LEU A 97 2.06 -7.20 24.59
N ALA A 98 0.77 -7.22 24.26
CA ALA A 98 0.27 -6.60 23.03
C ALA A 98 0.46 -5.08 23.05
N ARG A 99 0.37 -4.43 24.21
CA ARG A 99 0.69 -2.99 24.34
C ARG A 99 2.15 -2.72 24.00
N ARG A 100 3.10 -3.50 24.54
CA ARG A 100 4.55 -3.39 24.23
C ARG A 100 4.82 -3.66 22.75
N MET A 101 4.30 -4.76 22.21
CA MET A 101 4.44 -5.08 20.78
C MET A 101 3.86 -3.99 19.85
N THR A 102 2.80 -3.30 20.30
CA THR A 102 2.24 -2.18 19.52
C THR A 102 3.12 -0.93 19.62
N LEU A 103 3.74 -0.66 20.77
CA LEU A 103 4.72 0.42 20.94
C LEU A 103 5.96 0.18 20.06
N ASP A 104 6.43 -1.08 19.99
CA ASP A 104 7.51 -1.54 19.11
C ASP A 104 7.13 -1.61 17.62
N ARG A 105 5.90 -1.17 17.29
CA ARG A 105 5.34 -1.08 15.93
C ARG A 105 5.12 -2.43 15.24
N CYS A 106 5.23 -3.55 15.96
CA CYS A 106 4.92 -4.91 15.49
C CYS A 106 3.41 -5.14 15.30
N LEU A 107 2.58 -4.45 16.07
CA LEU A 107 1.11 -4.48 15.95
C LEU A 107 0.53 -3.13 15.47
N PRO A 108 -0.71 -3.09 14.94
CA PRO A 108 -1.39 -1.86 14.57
C PRO A 108 -1.56 -0.89 15.74
N ARG A 109 -1.24 0.40 15.54
CA ARG A 109 -1.42 1.47 16.55
C ARG A 109 -2.86 1.58 17.09
N PHE A 110 -3.83 1.04 16.35
CA PHE A 110 -5.22 0.92 16.78
C PHE A 110 -5.39 0.29 18.17
N PHE A 111 -4.53 -0.67 18.54
CA PHE A 111 -4.57 -1.35 19.83
C PHE A 111 -4.19 -0.46 21.03
N LEU A 112 -3.44 0.63 20.80
CA LEU A 112 -3.04 1.56 21.88
C LEU A 112 -4.14 2.54 22.29
N LYS A 113 -5.29 2.58 21.59
CA LYS A 113 -6.36 3.53 21.93
C LYS A 113 -6.97 3.18 23.28
N THR A 114 -6.88 4.12 24.22
CA THR A 114 -7.45 3.99 25.56
C THR A 114 -8.87 4.55 25.64
N ASN A 115 -9.66 4.05 26.60
CA ASN A 115 -10.94 4.65 26.98
C ASN A 115 -10.73 5.74 28.06
N ARG A 116 -11.80 6.42 28.48
CA ARG A 116 -11.80 7.44 29.56
C ARG A 116 -11.16 6.96 30.88
N ARG A 117 -11.15 5.65 31.14
CA ARG A 117 -10.52 5.01 32.32
C ARG A 117 -9.05 4.61 32.10
N GLY A 118 -8.43 5.00 30.99
CA GLY A 118 -7.04 4.67 30.67
C GLY A 118 -6.79 3.24 30.19
N THR A 119 -7.84 2.43 30.00
CA THR A 119 -7.72 1.01 29.64
C THR A 119 -7.64 0.80 28.12
N THR A 120 -6.74 -0.08 27.69
CA THR A 120 -6.58 -0.57 26.31
C THR A 120 -7.63 -1.63 25.97
N HIS A 121 -8.91 -1.25 26.08
CA HIS A 121 -10.09 -2.11 25.89
C HIS A 121 -10.08 -2.94 24.60
N ARG A 122 -9.50 -2.44 23.52
CA ARG A 122 -9.42 -3.17 22.23
C ARG A 122 -8.58 -4.43 22.30
N ILE A 123 -7.49 -4.40 23.08
CA ILE A 123 -6.65 -5.59 23.29
C ILE A 123 -7.42 -6.63 24.09
N ILE A 124 -8.11 -6.19 25.16
CA ILE A 124 -8.92 -7.05 26.02
C ILE A 124 -10.06 -7.71 25.21
N ILE A 125 -10.78 -6.93 24.40
CA ILE A 125 -11.85 -7.44 23.53
C ILE A 125 -11.30 -8.41 22.49
N ALA A 126 -10.17 -8.08 21.85
CA ALA A 126 -9.56 -8.96 20.86
C ALA A 126 -9.11 -10.29 21.48
N PHE A 127 -8.52 -10.25 22.68
CA PHE A 127 -8.15 -11.46 23.41
C PHE A 127 -9.38 -12.28 23.83
N PHE A 128 -10.44 -11.62 24.31
CA PHE A 128 -11.71 -12.29 24.61
C PHE A 128 -12.29 -13.01 23.37
N LEU A 129 -12.36 -12.32 22.23
CA LEU A 129 -12.83 -12.93 20.97
C LEU A 129 -11.95 -14.11 20.54
N LEU A 130 -10.62 -14.01 20.73
CA LEU A 130 -9.70 -15.11 20.45
C LEU A 130 -9.97 -16.30 21.38
N THR A 131 -10.16 -16.08 22.69
CA THR A 131 -10.48 -17.16 23.64
C THR A 131 -11.83 -17.82 23.34
N VAL A 132 -12.84 -17.05 22.96
CA VAL A 132 -14.15 -17.58 22.53
C VAL A 132 -14.02 -18.37 21.24
N SER A 133 -13.23 -17.88 20.28
CA SER A 133 -12.95 -18.61 19.04
C SER A 133 -12.30 -19.97 19.34
N VAL A 134 -11.30 -20.01 20.22
CA VAL A 134 -10.66 -21.27 20.63
C VAL A 134 -11.68 -22.22 21.26
N LEU A 135 -12.50 -21.73 22.19
CA LEU A 135 -13.54 -22.55 22.84
C LEU A 135 -14.55 -23.14 21.83
N LEU A 136 -14.98 -22.35 20.85
CA LEU A 136 -15.93 -22.80 19.83
C LEU A 136 -15.33 -23.85 18.89
N ILE A 137 -14.04 -23.72 18.54
CA ILE A 137 -13.35 -24.67 17.65
C ILE A 137 -13.02 -25.96 18.40
N THR A 138 -12.49 -25.87 19.61
CA THR A 138 -12.14 -27.06 20.41
C THR A 138 -13.38 -27.73 21.03
N LYS A 139 -14.54 -27.07 21.00
CA LYS A 139 -15.80 -27.54 21.62
C LYS A 139 -15.64 -27.91 23.10
N GLY A 140 -14.68 -27.27 23.79
CA GLY A 140 -14.36 -27.57 25.18
C GLY A 140 -13.52 -28.83 25.40
N ASP A 141 -12.92 -29.42 24.37
CA ASP A 141 -11.97 -30.53 24.55
C ASP A 141 -10.68 -30.04 25.24
N LEU A 142 -10.60 -30.32 26.54
CA LEU A 142 -9.47 -29.95 27.39
C LEU A 142 -8.17 -30.63 26.96
N LYS A 143 -8.23 -31.85 26.40
CA LYS A 143 -7.03 -32.59 25.99
C LYS A 143 -6.39 -31.94 24.76
N ALA A 144 -7.20 -31.54 23.78
CA ALA A 144 -6.73 -30.76 22.63
C ALA A 144 -6.07 -29.44 23.07
N LEU A 145 -6.70 -28.72 24.00
CA LEU A 145 -6.19 -27.43 24.47
C LEU A 145 -4.88 -27.59 25.26
N ALA A 146 -4.77 -28.62 26.11
CA ALA A 146 -3.56 -28.95 26.84
C ALA A 146 -2.39 -29.30 25.89
N GLY A 147 -2.68 -29.99 24.78
CA GLY A 147 -1.72 -30.28 23.73
C GLY A 147 -1.17 -29.02 23.06
N VAL A 148 -2.05 -28.11 22.64
CA VAL A 148 -1.67 -26.81 22.03
C VAL A 148 -0.83 -25.98 23.00
N TYR A 149 -1.23 -25.94 24.27
CA TYR A 149 -0.47 -25.27 25.33
C TYR A 149 0.93 -25.83 25.48
N THR A 150 1.06 -27.16 25.53
CA THR A 150 2.34 -27.86 25.69
C THR A 150 3.29 -27.56 24.54
N ILE A 151 2.81 -27.66 23.30
CA ILE A 151 3.60 -27.37 22.10
C ILE A 151 4.06 -25.91 22.08
N SER A 152 3.15 -24.97 22.37
CA SER A 152 3.45 -23.54 22.42
C SER A 152 4.49 -23.21 23.49
N PHE A 153 4.31 -23.77 24.70
CA PHE A 153 5.21 -23.57 25.82
C PHE A 153 6.62 -24.09 25.54
N LEU A 154 6.74 -25.34 25.08
CA LEU A 154 8.04 -25.92 24.72
C LEU A 154 8.72 -25.12 23.61
N GLY A 155 7.98 -24.64 22.62
CA GLY A 155 8.50 -23.75 21.58
C GLY A 155 9.08 -22.45 22.12
N VAL A 156 8.38 -21.77 23.04
CA VAL A 156 8.89 -20.55 23.69
C VAL A 156 10.13 -20.84 24.55
N MET A 157 10.17 -21.98 25.23
CA MET A 157 11.36 -22.39 26.01
C MET A 157 12.59 -22.63 25.12
N ILE A 158 12.42 -23.23 23.94
CA ILE A 158 13.50 -23.36 22.94
C ILE A 158 13.97 -21.97 22.50
N LEU A 159 13.04 -21.04 22.21
CA LEU A 159 13.38 -19.66 21.83
C LEU A 159 14.15 -18.92 22.93
N PHE A 160 13.83 -19.13 24.21
CA PHE A 160 14.61 -18.59 25.32
C PHE A 160 16.04 -19.16 25.37
N GLY A 161 16.20 -20.47 25.13
CA GLY A 161 17.52 -21.10 25.02
C GLY A 161 18.34 -20.51 23.86
N ILE A 162 17.72 -20.39 22.67
CA ILE A 162 18.36 -19.78 21.50
C ILE A 162 18.69 -18.31 21.77
N GLY A 163 17.79 -17.55 22.39
CA GLY A 163 18.02 -16.15 22.79
C GLY A 163 19.22 -16.00 23.72
N ASN A 164 19.39 -16.91 24.68
CA ASN A 164 20.57 -16.95 25.55
C ASN A 164 21.86 -17.19 24.75
N ILE A 165 21.86 -18.13 23.81
CA ILE A 165 23.00 -18.38 22.91
C ILE A 165 23.32 -17.13 22.08
N LEU A 166 22.30 -16.49 21.48
CA LEU A 166 22.50 -15.28 20.69
C LEU A 166 23.09 -14.13 21.52
N LEU A 167 22.63 -13.94 22.77
CA LEU A 167 23.21 -12.95 23.68
C LEU A 167 24.66 -13.30 24.06
N LYS A 168 24.96 -14.58 24.28
CA LYS A 168 26.34 -15.05 24.55
C LYS A 168 27.30 -14.77 23.39
N VAL A 169 26.85 -14.98 22.15
CA VAL A 169 27.69 -14.82 20.94
C VAL A 169 27.76 -13.36 20.50
N LYS A 170 26.61 -12.69 20.34
CA LYS A 170 26.54 -11.35 19.74
C LYS A 170 26.76 -10.21 20.74
N ARG A 171 26.52 -10.44 22.03
CA ARG A 171 26.59 -9.40 23.08
C ARG A 171 27.30 -9.90 24.35
N ALA A 172 28.52 -10.43 24.17
CA ALA A 172 29.32 -10.99 25.26
C ALA A 172 29.72 -9.98 26.35
N LYS A 173 29.82 -8.69 26.02
CA LYS A 173 30.28 -7.61 26.93
C LYS A 173 29.20 -7.09 27.90
N LEU A 174 27.95 -7.52 27.78
CA LEU A 174 26.88 -7.07 28.68
C LEU A 174 27.11 -7.62 30.10
N PRO A 175 26.94 -6.80 31.16
CA PRO A 175 27.04 -7.28 32.54
C PRO A 175 25.94 -8.30 32.83
N ARG A 176 26.31 -9.42 33.48
CA ARG A 176 25.40 -10.53 33.78
C ARG A 176 25.44 -10.84 35.27
N PRO A 177 24.35 -10.59 36.02
CA PRO A 177 24.29 -10.94 37.44
C PRO A 177 24.25 -12.46 37.66
N VAL A 178 23.76 -13.23 36.67
CA VAL A 178 23.70 -14.69 36.70
C VAL A 178 24.20 -15.24 35.38
N ASN A 179 25.12 -16.21 35.43
CA ASN A 179 25.69 -16.86 34.26
C ASN A 179 25.24 -18.33 34.17
N ALA A 180 24.54 -18.68 33.09
CA ALA A 180 24.28 -20.08 32.75
C ALA A 180 25.48 -20.68 31.99
N SER A 181 25.88 -21.91 32.29
CA SER A 181 26.94 -22.60 31.55
C SER A 181 26.48 -22.98 30.14
N TRP A 182 27.40 -23.05 29.18
CA TRP A 182 27.07 -23.44 27.79
C TRP A 182 26.46 -24.85 27.72
N VAL A 183 27.01 -25.78 28.50
CA VAL A 183 26.53 -27.16 28.58
C VAL A 183 25.09 -27.21 29.11
N ALA A 184 24.77 -26.46 30.17
CA ALA A 184 23.41 -26.42 30.71
C ALA A 184 22.39 -25.88 29.70
N VAL A 185 22.76 -24.85 28.93
CA VAL A 185 21.86 -24.28 27.90
C VAL A 185 21.65 -25.27 26.76
N LEU A 186 22.71 -25.91 26.27
CA LEU A 186 22.61 -26.90 25.18
C LEU A 186 21.83 -28.14 25.59
N LEU A 187 22.09 -28.69 26.78
CA LEU A 187 21.32 -29.81 27.33
C LEU A 187 19.85 -29.44 27.54
N GLY A 188 19.57 -28.22 28.04
CA GLY A 188 18.22 -27.72 28.20
C GLY A 188 17.47 -27.64 26.88
N ILE A 189 18.07 -27.05 25.84
CA ILE A 189 17.47 -27.00 24.50
C ILE A 189 17.24 -28.42 23.97
N ALA A 190 18.23 -29.30 24.05
CA ALA A 190 18.12 -30.68 23.58
C ALA A 190 16.97 -31.44 24.27
N ALA A 191 16.86 -31.33 25.60
CA ALA A 191 15.79 -31.96 26.36
C ALA A 191 14.40 -31.41 26.00
N VAL A 192 14.26 -30.09 25.86
CA VAL A 192 12.99 -29.46 25.48
C VAL A 192 12.63 -29.81 24.03
N THR A 193 13.59 -29.85 23.12
CA THR A 193 13.39 -30.28 21.72
C THR A 193 12.96 -31.74 21.65
N ALA A 194 13.60 -32.65 22.41
CA ALA A 194 13.18 -34.04 22.49
C ALA A 194 11.74 -34.16 23.03
N GLY A 195 11.39 -33.38 24.06
CA GLY A 195 10.02 -33.30 24.59
C GLY A 195 9.01 -32.79 23.57
N LEU A 196 9.37 -31.79 22.77
CA LEU A 196 8.53 -31.24 21.71
C LEU A 196 8.29 -32.26 20.59
N ILE A 197 9.36 -32.92 20.12
CA ILE A 197 9.27 -33.97 19.10
C ILE A 197 8.43 -35.14 19.63
N GLY A 198 8.67 -35.58 20.87
CA GLY A 198 7.89 -36.65 21.51
C GLY A 198 6.41 -36.31 21.57
N ASN A 199 6.04 -35.10 21.98
CA ASN A 199 4.64 -34.65 21.99
C ASN A 199 4.04 -34.59 20.58
N ALA A 200 4.79 -34.09 19.60
CA ALA A 200 4.34 -33.98 18.22
C ALA A 200 4.09 -35.36 17.57
N VAL A 201 4.92 -36.35 17.89
CA VAL A 201 4.79 -37.73 17.37
C VAL A 201 3.64 -38.47 18.06
N LEU A 202 3.51 -38.34 19.38
CA LEU A 202 2.48 -39.03 20.16
C LEU A 202 1.07 -38.51 19.91
N ASN A 203 0.92 -37.20 19.67
CA ASN A 203 -0.40 -36.58 19.48
C ASN A 203 -0.45 -35.65 18.25
N PRO A 204 -0.44 -36.19 17.02
CA PRO A 204 -0.51 -35.40 15.79
C PRO A 204 -1.71 -34.43 15.69
N PRO A 205 -2.92 -34.76 16.19
CA PRO A 205 -4.05 -33.82 16.16
C PRO A 205 -3.78 -32.50 16.90
N TYR A 206 -3.01 -32.52 17.98
CA TYR A 206 -2.69 -31.30 18.75
C TYR A 206 -1.76 -30.38 17.98
N LEU A 207 -0.85 -30.96 17.18
CA LEU A 207 0.01 -30.18 16.30
C LEU A 207 -0.81 -29.48 15.20
N ALA A 208 -1.83 -30.14 14.66
CA ALA A 208 -2.70 -29.55 13.65
C ALA A 208 -3.44 -28.30 14.19
N VAL A 209 -4.05 -28.40 15.37
CA VAL A 209 -4.73 -27.27 16.02
C VAL A 209 -3.74 -26.14 16.36
N PHE A 210 -2.54 -26.48 16.82
CA PHE A 210 -1.49 -25.48 17.06
C PHE A 210 -1.13 -24.73 15.76
N LEU A 211 -0.91 -25.44 14.66
CA LEU A 211 -0.55 -24.84 13.37
C LEU A 211 -1.67 -23.96 12.80
N GLU A 212 -2.93 -24.35 13.00
CA GLU A 212 -4.11 -23.58 12.57
C GLU A 212 -4.14 -22.18 13.19
N TYR A 213 -3.67 -22.00 14.43
CA TYR A 213 -3.55 -20.68 15.07
C TYR A 213 -2.19 -20.02 14.82
N PHE A 214 -1.12 -20.82 14.82
CA PHE A 214 0.24 -20.31 14.69
C PHE A 214 0.48 -19.70 13.29
N ILE A 215 0.04 -20.35 12.22
CA ILE A 215 0.28 -19.88 10.84
C ILE A 215 -0.41 -18.53 10.59
N PRO A 216 -1.72 -18.34 10.87
CA PRO A 216 -2.37 -17.04 10.72
C PRO A 216 -1.77 -15.96 11.61
N ALA A 217 -1.37 -16.29 12.85
CA ALA A 217 -0.74 -15.34 13.75
C ALA A 217 0.62 -14.86 13.22
N VAL A 218 1.48 -15.78 12.76
CA VAL A 218 2.78 -15.45 12.16
C VAL A 218 2.59 -14.69 10.85
N LEU A 219 1.62 -15.08 10.01
CA LEU A 219 1.31 -14.38 8.76
C LEU A 219 0.87 -12.94 9.05
N PHE A 220 -0.05 -12.74 10.00
CA PHE A 220 -0.50 -11.43 10.41
C PHE A 220 0.67 -10.56 10.92
N LEU A 221 1.52 -11.10 11.79
CA LEU A 221 2.72 -10.40 12.27
C LEU A 221 3.70 -10.08 11.13
N SER A 222 3.90 -11.01 10.20
CA SER A 222 4.78 -10.84 9.04
C SER A 222 4.28 -9.73 8.11
N ILE A 223 2.97 -9.68 7.85
CA ILE A 223 2.33 -8.59 7.09
C ILE A 223 2.52 -7.26 7.82
N MET A 224 2.34 -7.24 9.15
CA MET A 224 2.50 -6.01 9.95
C MET A 224 3.94 -5.49 9.97
N LEU A 225 4.93 -6.37 10.09
CA LEU A 225 6.35 -6.01 10.03
C LEU A 225 6.76 -5.59 8.61
N GLY A 226 6.27 -6.29 7.59
CA GLY A 226 6.51 -6.02 6.17
C GLY A 226 5.64 -4.93 5.55
N ARG A 227 4.75 -4.27 6.32
CA ARG A 227 3.71 -3.38 5.77
C ARG A 227 4.25 -2.26 4.88
N ILE A 228 5.44 -1.72 5.17
CA ILE A 228 6.05 -0.68 4.35
C ILE A 228 6.50 -1.25 3.00
N ALA A 229 7.07 -2.45 2.98
CA ALA A 229 7.45 -3.13 1.74
C ALA A 229 6.21 -3.44 0.88
N ILE A 230 5.13 -3.90 1.51
CA ILE A 230 3.84 -4.16 0.85
C ILE A 230 3.26 -2.86 0.26
N LEU A 231 3.23 -1.77 1.03
CA LEU A 231 2.74 -0.48 0.55
C LEU A 231 3.62 0.07 -0.59
N LYS A 232 4.95 -0.09 -0.53
CA LYS A 232 5.86 0.28 -1.61
C LYS A 232 5.63 -0.56 -2.86
N ALA A 233 5.41 -1.87 -2.72
CA ALA A 233 5.07 -2.75 -3.84
C ALA A 233 3.72 -2.34 -4.48
N GLY A 234 2.72 -2.01 -3.66
CA GLY A 234 1.45 -1.45 -4.13
C GLY A 234 1.62 -0.13 -4.88
N LEU A 235 2.45 0.78 -4.35
CA LEU A 235 2.76 2.04 -5.02
C LEU A 235 3.48 1.82 -6.36
N PHE A 236 4.41 0.87 -6.41
CA PHE A 236 5.10 0.50 -7.64
C PHE A 236 4.11 -0.05 -8.68
N LEU A 237 3.21 -0.95 -8.26
CA LEU A 237 2.18 -1.51 -9.13
C LEU A 237 1.25 -0.41 -9.67
N MET A 238 0.81 0.51 -8.81
CA MET A 238 -0.01 1.66 -9.21
C MET A 238 0.71 2.56 -10.21
N ARG A 239 2.00 2.85 -9.99
CA ARG A 239 2.80 3.62 -10.95
C ARG A 239 2.98 2.89 -12.27
N ALA A 240 3.15 1.57 -12.24
CA ALA A 240 3.27 0.75 -13.44
C ALA A 240 1.99 0.77 -14.28
N THR A 241 0.81 0.64 -13.66
CA THR A 241 -0.49 0.75 -14.35
C THR A 241 -0.73 2.15 -14.90
N VAL A 242 -0.46 3.21 -14.13
CA VAL A 242 -0.59 4.59 -14.61
C VAL A 242 0.36 4.85 -15.79
N ALA A 243 1.62 4.42 -15.70
CA ALA A 243 2.59 4.58 -16.79
C ALA A 243 2.16 3.84 -18.07
N SER A 244 1.55 2.66 -17.92
CA SER A 244 0.99 1.89 -19.05
C SER A 244 -0.18 2.62 -19.73
N LEU A 245 -0.95 3.41 -18.99
CA LEU A 245 -2.12 4.13 -19.50
C LEU A 245 -1.77 5.52 -20.07
N VAL A 246 -0.82 6.23 -19.45
CA VAL A 246 -0.44 7.60 -19.85
C VAL A 246 0.44 7.62 -21.11
N ARG A 247 1.28 6.61 -21.33
CA ARG A 247 2.13 6.51 -22.53
C ARG A 247 1.34 6.58 -23.85
N PRO A 248 0.29 5.77 -24.09
CA PRO A 248 -0.50 5.88 -25.32
C PRO A 248 -1.24 7.22 -25.43
N MET A 249 -1.68 7.78 -24.30
CA MET A 249 -2.38 9.08 -24.28
C MET A 249 -1.46 10.23 -24.72
N SER A 250 -0.17 10.18 -24.37
CA SER A 250 0.82 11.17 -24.81
C SER A 250 1.12 11.12 -26.32
N ALA A 251 1.10 9.92 -26.92
CA ALA A 251 1.27 9.76 -28.36
C ALA A 251 0.05 10.28 -29.14
N PHE A 252 -1.16 10.01 -28.63
CA PHE A 252 -2.40 10.52 -29.20
C PHE A 252 -2.48 12.05 -29.16
N SER A 253 -2.08 12.67 -28.04
CA SER A 253 -2.01 14.13 -27.93
C SER A 253 -1.05 14.76 -28.94
N ARG A 254 0.09 14.12 -29.21
CA ARG A 254 1.05 14.58 -30.21
C ARG A 254 0.49 14.49 -31.64
N TRP A 255 -0.15 13.36 -31.97
CA TRP A 255 -0.81 13.16 -33.26
C TRP A 255 -1.91 14.20 -33.52
N ILE A 256 -2.72 14.53 -32.51
CA ILE A 256 -3.73 15.60 -32.62
C ILE A 256 -3.07 16.94 -32.95
N ARG A 257 -1.97 17.27 -32.27
CA ARG A 257 -1.26 18.53 -32.48
C ARG A 257 -0.65 18.63 -33.88
N GLU A 258 0.02 17.58 -34.33
CA GLU A 258 0.58 17.49 -35.68
C GLU A 258 -0.52 17.64 -36.75
N LYS A 259 -1.70 17.06 -36.54
CA LYS A 259 -2.84 17.23 -37.44
C LYS A 259 -3.41 18.65 -37.46
N ILE A 260 -3.45 19.34 -36.32
CA ILE A 260 -3.86 20.74 -36.25
C ILE A 260 -2.86 21.63 -37.01
N ASP A 261 -1.56 21.40 -36.81
CA ASP A 261 -0.51 22.16 -37.48
C ASP A 261 -0.51 21.92 -39.00
N GLU A 262 -0.76 20.67 -39.45
CA GLU A 262 -0.92 20.33 -40.87
C GLU A 262 -2.09 21.10 -41.51
N ILE A 263 -3.26 21.15 -40.85
CA ILE A 263 -4.43 21.88 -41.34
C ILE A 263 -4.14 23.38 -41.44
N ASN A 264 -3.52 23.97 -40.41
CA ASN A 264 -3.22 25.40 -40.39
C ASN A 264 -2.09 25.81 -41.34
N SER A 265 -1.24 24.88 -41.80
CA SER A 265 -0.11 25.20 -42.70
C SER A 265 -0.53 25.52 -44.15
N GLN A 266 -1.81 25.36 -44.48
CA GLN A 266 -2.32 25.54 -45.83
C GLN A 266 -2.24 27.02 -46.25
N GLN A 267 -1.42 27.33 -47.26
CA GLN A 267 -1.20 28.71 -47.69
C GLN A 267 -2.40 29.30 -48.44
N VAL A 268 -2.74 30.54 -48.08
CA VAL A 268 -3.75 31.36 -48.77
C VAL A 268 -3.07 32.42 -49.62
N VAL A 269 -3.64 32.78 -50.77
CA VAL A 269 -3.13 33.85 -51.64
C VAL A 269 -4.11 35.03 -51.65
N PHE A 270 -3.65 36.24 -51.41
CA PHE A 270 -4.44 37.46 -51.60
C PHE A 270 -3.82 38.34 -52.67
N PHE A 271 -4.58 38.66 -53.71
CA PHE A 271 -4.15 39.56 -54.76
C PHE A 271 -4.52 41.00 -54.42
N THR A 272 -3.52 41.87 -54.31
CA THR A 272 -3.72 43.31 -54.10
C THR A 272 -3.21 44.13 -55.28
N ARG A 273 -3.95 45.19 -55.61
CA ARG A 273 -3.63 46.14 -56.68
C ARG A 273 -3.02 47.45 -56.17
N GLY A 274 -3.12 47.73 -54.87
CA GLY A 274 -2.68 48.99 -54.26
C GLY A 274 -2.13 48.79 -52.86
N ASP A 275 -1.68 49.91 -52.29
CA ASP A 275 -1.05 50.02 -50.97
C ASP A 275 -1.99 50.51 -49.87
N ASN A 276 -3.29 50.66 -50.14
CA ASN A 276 -4.26 51.12 -49.14
C ASN A 276 -4.20 50.23 -47.88
N PRO A 277 -3.74 50.77 -46.73
CA PRO A 277 -3.57 50.02 -45.50
C PRO A 277 -4.88 49.44 -44.98
N GLU A 278 -6.01 50.13 -45.20
CA GLU A 278 -7.32 49.70 -44.72
C GLU A 278 -7.76 48.40 -45.38
N ASN A 279 -7.58 48.29 -46.70
CA ASN A 279 -7.93 47.09 -47.46
C ASN A 279 -7.04 45.90 -47.11
N LEU A 280 -5.73 46.14 -46.96
CA LEU A 280 -4.78 45.11 -46.55
C LEU A 280 -5.10 44.61 -45.12
N ASN A 281 -5.43 45.52 -44.21
CA ASN A 281 -5.83 45.18 -42.84
C ASN A 281 -7.15 44.40 -42.80
N ASN A 282 -8.15 44.79 -43.59
CA ASN A 282 -9.41 44.06 -43.70
C ASN A 282 -9.21 42.65 -44.30
N ALA A 283 -8.34 42.51 -45.30
CA ALA A 283 -7.96 41.21 -45.84
C ALA A 283 -7.29 40.32 -44.77
N MET A 284 -6.35 40.87 -43.99
CA MET A 284 -5.70 40.14 -42.89
C MET A 284 -6.71 39.73 -41.80
N LEU A 285 -7.63 40.62 -41.43
CA LEU A 285 -8.71 40.31 -40.48
C LEU A 285 -9.65 39.22 -41.01
N TYR A 286 -9.92 39.20 -42.31
CA TYR A 286 -10.72 38.15 -42.93
C TYR A 286 -10.01 36.80 -42.85
N ILE A 287 -8.74 36.75 -43.30
CA ILE A 287 -7.93 35.53 -43.29
C ILE A 287 -7.87 34.97 -41.86
N ARG A 288 -7.56 35.82 -40.86
CA ARG A 288 -7.49 35.42 -39.45
C ARG A 288 -8.81 34.87 -38.89
N ARG A 289 -9.95 35.40 -39.33
CA ARG A 289 -11.27 35.04 -38.76
C ARG A 289 -11.92 33.85 -39.45
N ASN A 290 -11.67 33.68 -40.74
CA ASN A 290 -12.47 32.78 -41.58
C ASN A 290 -11.65 31.66 -42.23
N GLU A 291 -10.33 31.81 -42.36
CA GLU A 291 -9.47 30.81 -42.99
C GLU A 291 -8.61 30.13 -41.94
N HIS A 292 -8.58 28.79 -41.96
CA HIS A 292 -7.75 27.98 -41.08
C HIS A 292 -6.32 27.93 -41.62
N THR A 293 -5.63 29.07 -41.58
CA THR A 293 -4.27 29.23 -42.08
C THR A 293 -3.41 30.09 -41.15
N ASN A 294 -2.13 29.77 -41.07
CA ASN A 294 -1.09 30.61 -40.49
C ASN A 294 -0.12 31.17 -41.53
N ARG A 295 -0.43 31.09 -42.84
CA ARG A 295 0.44 31.57 -43.92
C ARG A 295 -0.35 32.27 -45.02
N ALA A 296 -0.07 33.54 -45.25
CA ALA A 296 -0.71 34.34 -46.29
C ALA A 296 0.34 34.83 -47.30
N LYS A 297 0.09 34.57 -48.58
CA LYS A 297 0.90 35.07 -49.69
C LYS A 297 0.21 36.27 -50.31
N ILE A 298 0.77 37.46 -50.16
CA ILE A 298 0.23 38.68 -50.75
C ILE A 298 0.90 38.93 -52.09
N VAL A 299 0.08 39.00 -53.14
CA VAL A 299 0.56 39.05 -54.52
C VAL A 299 0.12 40.34 -55.20
N THR A 300 1.07 41.04 -55.81
CA THR A 300 0.80 42.21 -56.64
C THR A 300 1.22 41.95 -58.07
N VAL A 301 0.31 42.21 -59.01
CA VAL A 301 0.52 41.96 -60.44
C VAL A 301 0.71 43.31 -61.17
N VAL A 302 1.90 43.52 -61.72
CA VAL A 302 2.33 44.78 -62.37
C VAL A 302 2.88 44.53 -63.78
N LYS A 303 2.95 45.54 -64.65
CA LYS A 303 3.57 45.38 -65.98
C LYS A 303 5.09 45.55 -65.93
N SER A 304 5.59 46.42 -65.05
CA SER A 304 6.99 46.61 -64.71
C SER A 304 7.13 46.70 -63.19
N ARG A 305 8.29 46.30 -62.64
CA ARG A 305 8.56 46.42 -61.19
C ARG A 305 8.51 47.86 -60.68
N ASP A 306 8.70 48.84 -61.56
CA ASP A 306 8.61 50.27 -61.23
C ASP A 306 7.16 50.73 -60.96
N GLU A 307 6.15 49.91 -61.28
CA GLU A 307 4.74 50.17 -60.99
C GLU A 307 4.30 49.65 -59.61
N VAL A 308 5.18 49.01 -58.85
CA VAL A 308 4.87 48.54 -57.49
C VAL A 308 4.75 49.76 -56.56
N PRO A 309 3.65 49.90 -55.80
CA PRO A 309 3.52 51.02 -54.88
C PRO A 309 4.66 51.03 -53.85
N PRO A 310 5.33 52.17 -53.64
CA PRO A 310 6.55 52.24 -52.82
C PRO A 310 6.32 51.93 -51.34
N GLU A 311 5.11 52.17 -50.82
CA GLU A 311 4.77 51.95 -49.40
C GLU A 311 4.21 50.55 -49.12
N LEU A 312 3.89 49.77 -50.15
CA LEU A 312 3.25 48.45 -49.99
C LEU A 312 4.11 47.47 -49.20
N ASP A 313 5.42 47.41 -49.45
CA ASP A 313 6.34 46.56 -48.71
C ASP A 313 6.42 46.94 -47.23
N ALA A 314 6.40 48.25 -46.92
CA ALA A 314 6.40 48.75 -45.56
C ALA A 314 5.07 48.43 -44.83
N HIS A 315 3.93 48.59 -45.51
CA HIS A 315 2.61 48.22 -44.97
C HIS A 315 2.50 46.72 -44.71
N LEU A 316 3.03 45.87 -45.60
CA LEU A 316 3.00 44.42 -45.41
C LEU A 316 3.91 43.96 -44.27
N LYS A 317 5.10 44.56 -44.11
CA LYS A 317 5.95 44.31 -42.94
C LYS A 317 5.27 44.71 -41.63
N PHE A 318 4.59 45.86 -41.61
CA PHE A 318 3.81 46.27 -40.44
C PHE A 318 2.68 45.27 -40.14
N LEU A 319 2.00 44.75 -41.16
CA LEU A 319 0.93 43.76 -40.97
C LEU A 319 1.48 42.40 -40.49
N ASP A 320 2.64 41.97 -40.97
CA ASP A 320 3.33 40.76 -40.48
C ASP A 320 3.65 40.89 -38.97
N GLU A 321 4.12 42.06 -38.54
CA GLU A 321 4.36 42.35 -37.11
C GLU A 321 3.06 42.48 -36.29
N ALA A 322 2.02 43.09 -36.86
CA ALA A 322 0.73 43.30 -36.19
C ALA A 322 -0.08 41.99 -36.06
N TYR A 323 0.18 41.01 -36.91
CA TYR A 323 -0.51 39.72 -36.97
C TYR A 323 0.49 38.55 -36.86
N PRO A 324 1.17 38.36 -35.71
CA PRO A 324 2.24 37.36 -35.56
C PRO A 324 1.79 35.90 -35.72
N ASP A 325 0.47 35.65 -35.70
CA ASP A 325 -0.11 34.33 -35.91
C ASP A 325 -0.22 33.95 -37.40
N ILE A 326 0.08 34.87 -38.33
CA ILE A 326 0.03 34.69 -39.79
C ILE A 326 1.36 35.15 -40.41
N ASP A 327 2.10 34.21 -41.00
CA ASP A 327 3.32 34.46 -41.80
C ASP A 327 2.96 35.10 -43.14
N VAL A 328 3.32 36.37 -43.33
CA VAL A 328 2.99 37.15 -44.54
C VAL A 328 4.15 37.12 -45.53
N GLU A 329 3.95 36.47 -46.68
CA GLU A 329 4.92 36.43 -47.79
C GLU A 329 4.51 37.38 -48.92
N PHE A 330 5.32 38.40 -49.21
CA PHE A 330 5.07 39.33 -50.32
C PHE A 330 5.71 38.87 -51.63
N VAL A 331 4.92 38.79 -52.72
CA VAL A 331 5.37 38.33 -54.04
C VAL A 331 4.93 39.31 -55.15
N ILE A 332 5.89 39.74 -55.96
CA ILE A 332 5.65 40.61 -57.12
C ILE A 332 5.64 39.75 -58.38
N VAL A 333 4.58 39.85 -59.18
CA VAL A 333 4.41 39.10 -60.44
C VAL A 333 4.28 40.07 -61.61
N GLU A 334 5.16 39.93 -62.59
CA GLU A 334 5.08 40.72 -63.83
C GLU A 334 4.07 40.08 -64.80
N GLY A 335 3.04 40.82 -65.20
CA GLY A 335 2.03 40.35 -66.14
C GLY A 335 0.72 41.12 -66.12
N LYS A 336 -0.30 40.55 -66.77
CA LYS A 336 -1.68 41.06 -66.73
C LYS A 336 -2.52 40.15 -65.85
N PHE A 337 -3.16 40.73 -64.82
CA PHE A 337 -4.09 40.00 -63.98
C PHE A 337 -5.26 39.46 -64.81
N GLY A 338 -5.60 38.18 -64.64
CA GLY A 338 -6.69 37.51 -65.34
C GLY A 338 -6.69 35.99 -65.13
N PRO A 339 -7.70 35.27 -65.65
CA PRO A 339 -7.90 33.83 -65.39
C PRO A 339 -6.67 32.96 -65.69
N ASN A 340 -6.00 33.22 -66.82
CA ASN A 340 -4.82 32.46 -67.25
C ASN A 340 -3.65 32.61 -66.27
N LEU A 341 -3.49 33.79 -65.66
CA LEU A 341 -2.45 34.02 -64.67
C LEU A 341 -2.76 33.29 -63.36
N ILE A 342 -4.02 33.37 -62.90
CA ILE A 342 -4.47 32.71 -61.68
C ILE A 342 -4.31 31.19 -61.78
N LEU A 343 -4.69 30.59 -62.92
CA LEU A 343 -4.49 29.16 -63.17
C LEU A 343 -3.00 28.77 -63.23
N LYS A 344 -2.16 29.63 -63.84
CA LYS A 344 -0.71 29.43 -63.88
C LYS A 344 -0.10 29.45 -62.47
N LEU A 345 -0.47 30.44 -61.66
CA LEU A 345 0.00 30.60 -60.29
C LEU A 345 -0.53 29.49 -59.36
N SER A 346 -1.77 29.05 -59.56
CA SER A 346 -2.35 27.91 -58.83
C SER A 346 -1.57 26.63 -59.06
N LYS A 347 -1.18 26.35 -60.31
CA LYS A 347 -0.30 25.21 -60.63
C LYS A 347 1.12 25.39 -60.11
N GLN A 348 1.67 26.59 -60.22
CA GLN A 348 3.05 26.88 -59.81
C GLN A 348 3.24 26.77 -58.30
N TRP A 349 2.28 27.26 -57.52
CA TRP A 349 2.34 27.24 -56.06
C TRP A 349 1.65 26.03 -55.44
N ASN A 350 1.01 25.19 -56.26
CA ASN A 350 0.18 24.07 -55.81
C ASN A 350 -0.91 24.51 -54.80
N ILE A 351 -1.44 25.73 -54.99
CA ILE A 351 -2.51 26.30 -54.18
C ILE A 351 -3.79 26.27 -55.02
N PRO A 352 -4.88 25.65 -54.56
CA PRO A 352 -6.11 25.59 -55.31
C PRO A 352 -6.76 26.99 -55.40
N VAL A 353 -7.43 27.26 -56.51
CA VAL A 353 -7.95 28.60 -56.84
C VAL A 353 -8.96 29.12 -55.80
N ASN A 354 -9.66 28.22 -55.09
CA ASN A 354 -10.59 28.57 -54.01
C ASN A 354 -9.92 29.12 -52.74
N LEU A 355 -8.59 29.03 -52.62
CA LEU A 355 -7.79 29.67 -51.56
C LEU A 355 -7.05 30.91 -52.07
N MET A 356 -7.44 31.38 -53.24
CA MET A 356 -7.00 32.65 -53.79
C MET A 356 -8.12 33.66 -53.65
N PHE A 357 -7.75 34.84 -53.18
CA PHE A 357 -8.68 35.90 -52.80
C PHE A 357 -8.34 37.18 -53.56
N ILE A 358 -9.37 37.92 -53.94
CA ILE A 358 -9.24 39.26 -54.53
C ILE A 358 -10.15 40.22 -53.76
N GLY A 359 -9.75 41.50 -53.70
CA GLY A 359 -10.64 42.56 -53.22
C GLY A 359 -11.87 42.72 -54.12
N SER A 360 -12.98 43.21 -53.57
CA SER A 360 -14.23 43.41 -54.32
C SER A 360 -14.01 44.35 -55.53
N PRO A 361 -14.17 43.87 -56.78
CA PRO A 361 -13.92 44.69 -57.96
C PRO A 361 -15.03 45.73 -58.16
N GLY A 362 -14.68 46.95 -58.57
CA GLY A 362 -15.65 47.98 -58.97
C GLY A 362 -16.19 47.81 -60.41
N ASP A 363 -17.18 48.62 -60.79
CA ASP A 363 -17.96 48.55 -62.05
C ASP A 363 -17.16 48.52 -63.37
N ARG A 364 -15.85 48.80 -63.35
CA ARG A 364 -14.96 48.82 -64.53
C ARG A 364 -14.04 47.59 -64.64
N PHE A 365 -14.36 46.51 -63.93
CA PHE A 365 -13.54 45.29 -63.96
C PHE A 365 -13.77 44.49 -65.27
N PRO A 366 -12.72 44.11 -66.01
CA PRO A 366 -12.84 43.61 -67.38
C PRO A 366 -13.17 42.11 -67.52
N TYR A 367 -13.42 41.39 -66.43
CA TYR A 367 -13.69 39.95 -66.42
C TYR A 367 -14.96 39.65 -65.60
N ASP A 368 -15.74 38.66 -66.02
CA ASP A 368 -16.85 38.15 -65.21
C ASP A 368 -16.31 37.26 -64.07
N LEU A 369 -16.94 37.28 -62.90
CA LEU A 369 -16.50 36.53 -61.71
C LEU A 369 -16.47 35.02 -61.97
N ALA A 370 -17.36 34.52 -62.83
CA ALA A 370 -17.37 33.13 -63.27
C ALA A 370 -16.12 32.75 -64.08
N GLU A 371 -15.53 33.70 -64.82
CA GLU A 371 -14.33 33.48 -65.64
C GLU A 371 -13.06 33.31 -64.79
N LEU A 372 -13.07 33.78 -63.54
CA LEU A 372 -11.93 33.66 -62.62
C LEU A 372 -11.80 32.27 -61.99
N GLY A 373 -12.71 31.33 -62.28
CA GLY A 373 -12.51 29.91 -61.99
C GLY A 373 -12.56 29.54 -60.50
N GLY A 374 -13.31 30.29 -59.68
CA GLY A 374 -13.55 29.97 -58.27
C GLY A 374 -12.71 30.75 -57.25
N VAL A 375 -12.07 31.85 -57.67
CA VAL A 375 -11.44 32.83 -56.77
C VAL A 375 -12.50 33.42 -55.84
N ARG A 376 -12.15 33.57 -54.57
CA ARG A 376 -13.06 34.13 -53.56
C ARG A 376 -12.91 35.64 -53.45
N LEU A 377 -14.03 36.33 -53.26
CA LEU A 377 -14.06 37.77 -53.06
C LEU A 377 -13.99 38.07 -51.57
N ILE A 378 -13.09 38.97 -51.20
CA ILE A 378 -13.05 39.57 -49.86
C ILE A 378 -13.12 41.08 -49.98
N ILE A 379 -13.56 41.72 -48.90
CA ILE A 379 -14.05 43.10 -48.83
C ILE A 379 -13.11 44.08 -49.53
#